data_AF-A0A9P0M5Z9-F1
#
_entry.id   AF-A0A9P0M5Z9-F1
#
_cell.length_a   1.000
_cell.length_b   1.000
_cell.length_c   1.000
_cell.angle_alpha   90.00
_cell.angle_beta   90.00
_cell.angle_gamma   90.00
#
_symmetry.space_group_name_H-M   'P 1'
#
loop_
_entity.id
_entity.type
_entity.pdbx_description
1 polymer ?
#
loop_
_entity_poly.entity_id
_entity_poly.type
_entity_poly.pdbx_seq_one_letter_code
_entity_poly.pdbx_strand_id
1 'polypeptide(L)'
;MTQDIYLQKMAKLTKSTHRKVDSEIVGDIYDKMMHIPEEMNWVDKGFKTPAYNQKDCGSCYAFSIAHAIQAQIFKQTDKLIPLSEQQIVDCSLSYGNYGCAGGSLRNTLRYLEKIGGLMTYNDYPYASKQQKCHFDKHRTIINITTWAVLPARDERALEIAVANIGPIAASINASPHTSSYISKYRTTKNLVYTHMDI
;
A
#
# COMPACT_ATOMS: atom_id res chain seq x y z
N MET A 1 18.72 -17.41 3.64
CA MET A 1 17.27 -17.73 3.67
C MET A 1 16.92 -18.35 2.32
N THR A 2 16.30 -19.54 2.28
CA THR A 2 15.95 -20.18 1.00
C THR A 2 14.72 -19.52 0.36
N GLN A 3 14.58 -19.63 -0.96
CA GLN A 3 13.59 -18.92 -1.77
C GLN A 3 12.13 -19.18 -1.34
N ASP A 4 11.81 -20.42 -1.00
CA ASP A 4 10.48 -20.77 -0.51
C ASP A 4 10.20 -20.15 0.85
N ILE A 5 11.22 -20.03 1.71
CA ILE A 5 11.10 -19.39 3.01
C ILE A 5 10.82 -17.88 2.86
N TYR A 6 11.41 -17.20 1.86
CA TYR A 6 11.14 -15.77 1.63
C TYR A 6 9.68 -15.53 1.21
N LEU A 7 9.17 -16.27 0.23
CA LEU A 7 7.76 -16.12 -0.19
C LEU A 7 6.79 -16.56 0.90
N GLN A 8 7.08 -17.66 1.60
CA GLN A 8 6.25 -18.18 2.69
C GLN A 8 6.30 -17.36 3.97
N LYS A 9 7.26 -16.47 4.18
CA LYS A 9 7.36 -15.66 5.41
C LYS A 9 7.12 -14.17 5.16
N MET A 10 7.58 -13.62 4.04
CA MET A 10 7.63 -12.18 3.79
C MET A 10 6.50 -11.69 2.88
N ALA A 11 6.23 -12.35 1.74
CA ALA A 11 5.30 -11.85 0.73
C ALA A 11 3.93 -12.53 0.80
N LYS A 12 3.09 -12.16 1.79
CA LYS A 12 1.78 -12.79 2.03
C LYS A 12 0.59 -11.90 1.66
N LEU A 13 0.45 -11.57 0.39
CA LEU A 13 -0.77 -10.93 -0.13
C LEU A 13 -1.84 -12.00 -0.41
N THR A 14 -3.02 -11.87 0.19
CA THR A 14 -4.17 -12.72 -0.10
C THR A 14 -5.09 -12.04 -1.13
N LYS A 15 -5.59 -12.80 -2.11
CA LYS A 15 -6.56 -12.26 -3.08
C LYS A 15 -7.88 -11.94 -2.36
N SER A 16 -8.39 -10.73 -2.57
CA SER A 16 -9.73 -10.35 -2.12
C SER A 16 -10.81 -11.11 -2.90
N THR A 17 -11.84 -11.59 -2.20
CA THR A 17 -13.02 -12.24 -2.81
C THR A 17 -13.96 -11.26 -3.51
N HIS A 18 -13.97 -9.98 -3.11
CA HIS A 18 -14.79 -8.94 -3.74
C HIS A 18 -13.99 -8.17 -4.81
N ARG A 19 -14.54 -8.11 -6.04
CA ARG A 19 -13.94 -7.48 -7.23
C ARG A 19 -14.76 -6.29 -7.77
N LYS A 20 -15.44 -5.50 -6.94
CA LYS A 20 -16.13 -4.32 -7.47
C LYS A 20 -15.12 -3.19 -7.73
N VAL A 21 -15.01 -2.77 -8.97
CA VAL A 21 -14.35 -1.53 -9.40
C VAL A 21 -15.47 -0.49 -9.52
N ASP A 22 -15.25 0.69 -8.97
CA ASP A 22 -16.23 1.77 -9.07
C ASP A 22 -16.08 2.46 -10.42
N SER A 23 -17.11 2.37 -11.27
CA SER A 23 -17.08 2.89 -12.64
C SER A 23 -16.97 4.41 -12.69
N GLU A 24 -17.45 5.13 -11.68
CA GLU A 24 -17.37 6.59 -11.62
C GLU A 24 -15.90 7.03 -11.43
N ILE A 25 -15.16 6.33 -10.57
CA ILE A 25 -13.75 6.62 -10.32
C ILE A 25 -12.90 6.33 -11.57
N VAL A 26 -13.26 5.33 -12.37
CA VAL A 26 -12.57 5.04 -13.63
C VAL A 26 -12.76 6.19 -14.63
N GLY A 27 -13.98 6.74 -14.75
CA GLY A 27 -14.23 7.92 -15.59
C GLY A 27 -13.38 9.13 -15.19
N ASP A 28 -13.38 9.47 -13.90
CA ASP A 28 -12.60 10.59 -13.35
C ASP A 28 -11.09 10.47 -13.57
N ILE A 29 -10.56 9.25 -13.60
CA ILE A 29 -9.14 9.00 -13.88
C ILE A 29 -8.84 9.33 -15.35
N TYR A 30 -9.65 8.84 -16.28
CA TYR A 30 -9.41 9.03 -17.71
C TYR A 30 -9.62 10.48 -18.16
N ASP A 31 -10.48 11.25 -17.50
CA ASP A 31 -10.64 12.69 -17.78
C ASP A 31 -9.38 13.51 -17.41
N LYS A 32 -8.56 13.02 -16.48
CA LYS A 32 -7.27 13.63 -16.09
C LYS A 32 -6.11 13.25 -17.00
N MET A 33 -6.36 12.46 -18.05
CA MET A 33 -5.32 11.93 -18.95
C MET A 33 -4.57 13.02 -19.72
N MET A 34 -5.15 14.21 -19.95
CA MET A 34 -4.52 15.25 -20.77
C MET A 34 -3.35 16.00 -20.10
N HIS A 35 -3.02 15.72 -18.83
CA HIS A 35 -2.02 16.51 -18.09
C HIS A 35 -1.14 15.67 -17.15
N ILE A 36 -0.48 14.62 -17.65
CA ILE A 36 0.51 13.88 -16.87
C ILE A 36 1.93 14.06 -17.43
N PRO A 37 2.96 14.21 -16.57
CA PRO A 37 4.34 14.32 -17.03
C PRO A 37 4.84 12.98 -17.60
N GLU A 38 5.82 13.05 -18.50
CA GLU A 38 6.50 11.87 -19.06
C GLU A 38 7.24 11.06 -17.98
N GLU A 39 7.80 11.74 -16.98
CA GLU A 39 8.43 11.11 -15.82
C GLU A 39 7.86 11.67 -14.51
N MET A 40 7.62 10.78 -13.55
CA MET A 40 7.16 11.16 -12.20
C MET A 40 7.91 10.38 -11.13
N ASN A 41 8.52 11.10 -10.19
CA ASN A 41 9.17 10.52 -9.02
C ASN A 41 8.78 11.29 -7.75
N TRP A 42 7.98 10.64 -6.89
CA TRP A 42 7.52 11.24 -5.63
C TRP A 42 8.66 11.49 -4.64
N VAL A 43 9.79 10.78 -4.75
CA VAL A 43 10.98 11.03 -3.92
C VAL A 43 11.58 12.41 -4.22
N ASP A 44 11.64 12.78 -5.51
CA ASP A 44 12.13 14.09 -5.95
C ASP A 44 11.16 15.22 -5.56
N LYS A 45 9.86 14.89 -5.44
CA LYS A 45 8.82 15.76 -4.89
C LYS A 45 8.84 15.86 -3.35
N GLY A 46 9.79 15.21 -2.68
CA GLY A 46 9.98 15.31 -1.22
C GLY A 46 9.35 14.19 -0.39
N PHE A 47 8.68 13.21 -1.00
CA PHE A 47 8.16 12.03 -0.30
C PHE A 47 9.30 11.04 0.04
N LYS A 48 10.15 11.44 0.98
CA LYS A 48 11.38 10.73 1.38
C LYS A 48 11.19 10.03 2.71
N THR A 49 10.64 8.83 2.69
CA THR A 49 10.47 8.01 3.89
C THR A 49 11.71 7.13 4.15
N PRO A 50 11.96 6.71 5.40
CA PRO A 50 12.98 5.69 5.66
C PRO A 50 12.59 4.36 5.01
N ALA A 51 13.55 3.46 4.84
CA ALA A 51 13.25 2.08 4.48
C ALA A 51 12.60 1.37 5.68
N TYR A 52 11.34 0.98 5.52
CA TYR A 52 10.61 0.21 6.52
C TYR A 52 10.83 -1.30 6.34
N ASN A 53 10.81 -2.05 7.44
CA ASN A 53 11.12 -3.48 7.46
C ASN A 53 10.06 -4.28 8.23
N GLN A 54 9.30 -5.09 7.49
CA GLN A 54 8.29 -6.00 8.04
C GLN A 54 8.88 -7.19 8.82
N LYS A 55 10.19 -7.45 8.66
CA LYS A 55 10.88 -8.65 9.18
C LYS A 55 10.08 -9.93 8.83
N ASP A 56 10.19 -11.00 9.62
CA ASP A 56 9.57 -12.31 9.34
C ASP A 56 8.02 -12.35 9.45
N CYS A 57 7.35 -11.20 9.50
CA CYS A 57 5.90 -11.09 9.52
C CYS A 57 5.38 -10.82 8.10
N GLY A 58 4.39 -11.60 7.65
CA GLY A 58 3.73 -11.44 6.34
C GLY A 58 2.78 -10.24 6.28
N SER A 59 3.23 -9.06 6.70
CA SER A 59 2.43 -7.84 6.81
C SER A 59 2.64 -6.85 5.66
N CYS A 60 3.13 -7.29 4.50
CA CYS A 60 3.35 -6.43 3.33
C CYS A 60 2.09 -5.65 2.90
N TYR A 61 0.90 -6.24 3.08
CA TYR A 61 -0.38 -5.58 2.85
C TYR A 61 -0.59 -4.33 3.74
N ALA A 62 -0.19 -4.42 5.01
CA ALA A 62 -0.33 -3.34 5.98
C ALA A 62 0.61 -2.19 5.64
N PHE A 63 1.89 -2.48 5.37
CA PHE A 63 2.87 -1.48 4.93
C PHE A 63 2.47 -0.80 3.62
N SER A 64 1.99 -1.56 2.64
CA SER A 64 1.57 -1.02 1.34
C SER A 64 0.46 0.02 1.49
N ILE A 65 -0.59 -0.28 2.27
CA ILE A 65 -1.70 0.64 2.50
C ILE A 65 -1.30 1.82 3.39
N ALA A 66 -0.61 1.57 4.51
CA ALA A 66 -0.19 2.63 5.43
C ALA A 66 0.67 3.69 4.72
N HIS A 67 1.60 3.27 3.86
CA HIS A 67 2.45 4.21 3.13
C HIS A 67 1.74 4.92 1.98
N ALA A 68 0.80 4.28 1.30
CA ALA A 68 -0.05 4.97 0.31
C ALA A 68 -0.85 6.10 0.98
N ILE A 69 -1.37 5.85 2.18
CA ILE A 69 -2.08 6.86 2.97
C ILE A 69 -1.13 7.93 3.50
N GLN A 70 0.06 7.56 3.99
CA GLN A 70 1.11 8.52 4.39
C GLN A 70 1.44 9.47 3.23
N ALA A 71 1.44 8.97 1.99
CA ALA A 71 1.69 9.80 0.82
C ALA A 71 0.54 10.78 0.53
N GLN A 72 -0.71 10.39 0.79
CA GLN A 72 -1.84 11.32 0.71
C GLN A 72 -1.75 12.42 1.77
N ILE A 73 -1.35 12.08 3.00
CA ILE A 73 -1.08 13.09 4.05
C ILE A 73 0.02 14.04 3.60
N PHE A 74 1.13 13.51 3.09
CA PHE A 74 2.24 14.31 2.60
C PHE A 74 1.78 15.27 1.51
N LYS A 75 1.06 14.80 0.50
CA LYS A 75 0.56 15.64 -0.60
C LYS A 75 -0.34 16.80 -0.12
N GLN A 76 -1.09 16.59 0.96
CA GLN A 76 -2.00 17.62 1.49
C GLN A 76 -1.33 18.58 2.49
N THR A 77 -0.25 18.16 3.14
CA THR A 77 0.28 18.86 4.32
C THR A 77 1.78 19.16 4.26
N ASP A 78 2.48 18.63 3.26
CA ASP A 78 3.94 18.58 3.13
C ASP A 78 4.65 17.95 4.35
N LYS A 79 3.92 17.15 5.15
CA LYS A 79 4.47 16.48 6.34
C LYS A 79 4.52 14.97 6.14
N LEU A 80 5.67 14.39 6.46
CA LEU A 80 5.87 12.95 6.52
C LEU A 80 5.52 12.44 7.91
N ILE A 81 4.30 11.95 8.08
CA ILE A 81 3.83 11.40 9.35
C ILE A 81 3.76 9.87 9.26
N PRO A 82 4.65 9.13 9.94
CA PRO A 82 4.61 7.67 9.93
C PRO A 82 3.31 7.14 10.57
N LEU A 83 2.65 6.20 9.90
CA LEU A 83 1.38 5.60 10.33
C LEU A 83 1.62 4.18 10.87
N SER A 84 0.72 3.71 11.73
CA SER A 84 0.86 2.38 12.34
C SER A 84 0.43 1.24 11.41
N GLU A 85 1.39 0.50 10.88
CA GLU A 85 1.11 -0.78 10.22
C GLU A 85 0.67 -1.84 11.23
N GLN A 86 1.12 -1.72 12.48
CA GLN A 86 0.77 -2.65 13.56
C GLN A 86 -0.73 -2.63 13.86
N GLN A 87 -1.36 -1.45 13.84
CA GLN A 87 -2.81 -1.33 13.96
C GLN A 87 -3.51 -2.18 12.90
N ILE A 88 -3.05 -2.17 11.65
CA ILE A 88 -3.64 -2.98 10.58
C ILE A 88 -3.44 -4.46 10.89
N VAL A 89 -2.22 -4.87 11.26
CA VAL A 89 -1.89 -6.27 11.59
C VAL A 89 -2.77 -6.82 12.71
N ASP A 90 -3.01 -6.05 13.76
CA ASP A 90 -3.70 -6.51 14.97
C ASP A 90 -5.23 -6.39 14.87
N CYS A 91 -5.75 -5.39 14.17
CA CYS A 91 -7.16 -5.00 14.26
C CYS A 91 -8.01 -5.36 13.03
N SER A 92 -7.39 -5.73 11.89
CA SER A 92 -8.13 -6.00 10.65
C SER A 92 -8.56 -7.47 10.46
N LEU A 93 -8.39 -8.31 11.49
CA LEU A 93 -8.68 -9.76 11.41
C LEU A 93 -10.13 -10.07 11.03
N SER A 94 -11.09 -9.36 11.63
CA SER A 94 -12.52 -9.51 11.34
C SER A 94 -12.92 -9.07 9.92
N TYR A 95 -12.01 -8.42 9.19
CA TYR A 95 -12.20 -7.99 7.81
C TYR A 95 -11.56 -8.95 6.80
N GLY A 96 -11.08 -10.12 7.25
CA GLY A 96 -10.51 -11.16 6.39
C GLY A 96 -9.01 -11.01 6.15
N ASN A 97 -8.30 -10.31 7.03
CA ASN A 97 -6.84 -10.36 7.12
C ASN A 97 -6.42 -11.35 8.23
N TYR A 98 -5.16 -11.76 8.23
CA TYR A 98 -4.65 -12.82 9.10
C TYR A 98 -3.37 -12.42 9.83
N GLY A 99 -3.23 -11.14 10.20
CA GLY A 99 -2.07 -10.63 10.91
C GLY A 99 -0.78 -10.90 10.14
N CYS A 100 0.18 -11.59 10.75
CA CYS A 100 1.44 -12.00 10.10
C CYS A 100 1.32 -13.20 9.17
N ALA A 101 0.16 -13.87 9.14
CA ALA A 101 -0.10 -14.94 8.17
C ALA A 101 -0.57 -14.41 6.82
N GLY A 102 -0.72 -13.09 6.66
CA GLY A 102 -1.03 -12.45 5.39
C GLY A 102 -2.29 -11.61 5.41
N GLY A 103 -2.55 -10.91 4.33
CA GLY A 103 -3.70 -10.04 4.22
C GLY A 103 -3.87 -9.44 2.82
N SER A 104 -4.97 -8.74 2.64
CA SER A 104 -5.42 -8.18 1.37
C SER A 104 -5.42 -6.66 1.45
N LEU A 105 -4.96 -6.00 0.38
CA LEU A 105 -5.03 -4.53 0.26
C LEU A 105 -6.48 -4.05 0.37
N ARG A 106 -7.42 -4.74 -0.29
CA ARG A 106 -8.84 -4.36 -0.27
C ARG A 106 -9.48 -4.57 1.10
N ASN A 107 -9.19 -5.69 1.77
CA ASN A 107 -9.73 -5.94 3.11
C ASN A 107 -9.22 -4.89 4.11
N THR A 108 -7.97 -4.46 3.93
CA THR A 108 -7.37 -3.39 4.72
C THR A 108 -8.06 -2.06 4.47
N LEU A 109 -8.32 -1.68 3.22
CA LEU A 109 -9.06 -0.46 2.90
C LEU A 109 -10.49 -0.48 3.47
N ARG A 110 -11.20 -1.62 3.37
CA ARG A 110 -12.53 -1.80 3.99
C ARG A 110 -12.49 -1.66 5.52
N TYR A 111 -11.48 -2.23 6.16
CA TYR A 111 -11.24 -2.05 7.58
C TYR A 111 -11.11 -0.55 7.88
N LEU A 112 -10.21 0.14 7.18
CA LEU A 112 -9.89 1.55 7.40
C LEU A 112 -11.05 2.51 7.15
N GLU A 113 -11.86 2.26 6.12
CA GLU A 113 -13.11 2.98 5.85
C GLU A 113 -14.10 2.80 7.01
N LYS A 114 -14.25 1.57 7.52
CA LYS A 114 -15.21 1.27 8.59
C LYS A 114 -14.80 1.81 9.96
N ILE A 115 -13.50 1.79 10.26
CA ILE A 115 -12.93 2.25 11.53
C ILE A 115 -12.62 3.75 11.54
N GLY A 116 -12.46 4.36 10.37
CA GLY A 116 -12.31 5.81 10.21
C GLY A 116 -10.88 6.33 10.41
N GLY A 117 -9.83 5.51 10.21
CA GLY A 117 -8.46 6.02 10.17
C GLY A 117 -7.34 5.14 10.74
N LEU A 118 -6.16 5.75 10.84
CA LEU A 118 -4.94 5.17 11.40
C LEU A 118 -4.36 6.05 12.51
N MET A 119 -3.86 5.39 13.55
CA MET A 119 -2.95 5.96 14.55
C MET A 119 -1.56 6.14 13.94
N THR A 120 -0.74 6.98 14.58
CA THR A 120 0.65 7.16 14.19
C THR A 120 1.50 5.95 14.58
N TYR A 121 2.64 5.77 13.91
CA TYR A 121 3.63 4.78 14.31
C TYR A 121 4.07 4.95 15.77
N ASN A 122 4.22 6.19 16.25
CA ASN A 122 4.67 6.45 17.61
C ASN A 122 3.65 6.02 18.66
N ASP A 123 2.36 6.19 18.37
CA ASP A 123 1.28 5.78 19.27
C ASP A 123 1.04 4.27 19.27
N TYR A 124 1.35 3.61 18.15
CA TYR A 124 1.18 2.16 18.01
C TYR A 124 2.34 1.55 17.19
N PRO A 125 3.52 1.33 17.81
CA PRO A 125 4.73 0.91 17.12
C PRO A 125 4.66 -0.51 16.55
N TYR A 126 5.42 -0.74 15.48
CA TYR A 126 5.52 -2.04 14.81
C TYR A 126 6.29 -3.08 15.64
N ALA A 127 5.63 -4.19 15.93
CA ALA A 127 6.13 -5.30 16.75
C ALA A 127 6.50 -6.55 15.94
N SER A 128 6.19 -6.58 14.64
CA SER A 128 6.47 -7.73 13.75
C SER A 128 5.87 -9.07 14.23
N LYS A 129 4.74 -8.99 14.93
CA LYS A 129 3.94 -10.13 15.35
C LYS A 129 2.49 -9.67 15.49
N GLN A 130 1.54 -10.59 15.31
CA GLN A 130 0.15 -10.31 15.64
C GLN A 130 -0.01 -10.26 17.16
N GLN A 131 -0.69 -9.23 17.66
CA GLN A 131 -0.99 -9.00 19.06
C GLN A 131 -2.48 -8.71 19.23
N LYS A 132 -2.88 -8.38 20.46
CA LYS A 132 -4.23 -7.87 20.71
C LYS A 132 -4.37 -6.48 20.06
N CYS A 133 -5.53 -6.22 19.46
CA CYS A 133 -5.82 -4.90 18.92
C CYS A 133 -5.87 -3.84 20.04
N HIS A 134 -5.06 -2.80 19.90
CA HIS A 134 -4.99 -1.64 20.80
C HIS A 134 -5.40 -0.32 20.10
N PHE A 135 -6.24 -0.42 19.08
CA PHE A 135 -6.72 0.76 18.37
C PHE A 135 -7.50 1.71 19.29
N ASP A 136 -7.15 3.00 19.22
CA ASP A 136 -7.83 4.10 19.88
C ASP A 136 -8.26 5.13 18.83
N LYS A 137 -9.58 5.26 18.63
CA LYS A 137 -10.16 6.22 17.67
C LYS A 137 -9.82 7.67 17.97
N HIS A 138 -9.50 8.01 19.22
CA HIS A 138 -9.17 9.38 19.63
C HIS A 138 -7.73 9.76 19.29
N ARG A 139 -6.91 8.78 18.87
CA ARG A 139 -5.52 8.96 18.46
C ARG A 139 -5.33 8.81 16.96
N THR A 140 -6.40 8.77 16.17
CA THR A 140 -6.29 8.82 14.72
C THR A 140 -5.99 10.26 14.29
N ILE A 141 -5.14 10.40 13.28
CA ILE A 141 -4.76 11.71 12.73
C ILE A 141 -5.39 11.98 11.35
N ILE A 142 -6.12 11.00 10.84
CA ILE A 142 -6.76 11.01 9.52
C ILE A 142 -8.10 10.31 9.59
N ASN A 143 -9.02 10.75 8.72
CA ASN A 143 -10.25 10.04 8.44
C ASN A 143 -10.23 9.53 7.00
N ILE A 144 -10.38 8.22 6.82
CA ILE A 144 -10.39 7.59 5.50
C ILE A 144 -11.84 7.39 5.11
N THR A 145 -12.35 8.26 4.24
CA THR A 145 -13.77 8.29 3.87
C THR A 145 -14.06 7.50 2.60
N THR A 146 -13.11 7.44 1.66
CA THR A 146 -13.28 6.75 0.38
C THR A 146 -11.97 6.09 -0.05
N TRP A 147 -12.10 5.04 -0.85
CA TRP A 147 -10.98 4.37 -1.51
C TRP A 147 -11.44 3.80 -2.84
N ALA A 148 -10.50 3.65 -3.76
CA ALA A 148 -10.73 3.15 -5.10
C ALA A 148 -9.84 1.96 -5.41
N VAL A 149 -10.26 1.14 -6.36
CA VAL A 149 -9.39 0.14 -6.98
C VAL A 149 -9.37 0.42 -8.47
N LEU A 150 -8.17 0.63 -8.99
CA LEU A 150 -7.94 0.84 -10.41
C LEU A 150 -8.37 -0.39 -11.22
N PRO A 151 -8.73 -0.23 -12.50
CA PRO A 151 -8.97 -1.36 -13.39
C PRO A 151 -7.78 -2.33 -13.37
N ALA A 152 -8.08 -3.62 -13.31
CA ALA A 152 -7.04 -4.64 -13.27
C ALA A 152 -6.30 -4.67 -14.62
N ARG A 153 -4.96 -4.76 -14.56
CA ARG A 153 -4.08 -4.84 -15.75
C ARG A 153 -4.12 -3.61 -16.65
N ASP A 154 -4.49 -2.46 -16.10
CA ASP A 154 -4.53 -1.18 -16.80
C ASP A 154 -3.39 -0.29 -16.30
N GLU A 155 -2.24 -0.41 -16.94
CA GLU A 155 -1.04 0.36 -16.58
C GLU A 155 -1.20 1.84 -16.87
N ARG A 156 -2.04 2.21 -17.85
CA ARG A 156 -2.31 3.61 -18.15
C ARG A 156 -3.11 4.26 -17.03
N ALA A 157 -4.14 3.58 -16.51
CA ALA A 157 -4.86 4.05 -15.33
C ALA A 157 -3.94 4.16 -14.10
N LEU A 158 -2.99 3.23 -13.93
CA LEU A 158 -1.99 3.29 -12.86
C LEU A 158 -1.06 4.50 -13.01
N GLU A 159 -0.54 4.74 -14.20
CA GLU A 159 0.31 5.89 -14.52
C GLU A 159 -0.41 7.21 -14.21
N ILE A 160 -1.66 7.36 -14.68
CA ILE A 160 -2.48 8.54 -14.42
C ILE A 160 -2.73 8.72 -12.92
N ALA A 161 -3.01 7.64 -12.20
CA ALA A 161 -3.21 7.65 -10.75
C ALA A 161 -1.92 8.05 -10.00
N VAL A 162 -0.76 7.52 -10.39
CA VAL A 162 0.52 7.88 -9.78
C VAL A 162 0.82 9.36 -9.97
N ALA A 163 0.56 9.91 -11.16
CA ALA A 163 0.79 11.32 -11.46
C ALA A 163 -0.17 12.25 -10.68
N ASN A 164 -1.46 11.93 -10.66
CA ASN A 164 -2.49 12.85 -10.15
C ASN A 164 -2.93 12.59 -8.71
N ILE A 165 -2.81 11.36 -8.20
CA ILE A 165 -3.27 10.99 -6.87
C ILE A 165 -2.07 10.92 -5.92
N GLY A 166 -1.03 10.16 -6.24
CA GLY A 166 0.09 9.91 -5.35
C GLY A 166 0.69 8.51 -5.53
N PRO A 167 1.66 8.12 -4.70
CA PRO A 167 2.05 6.73 -4.54
C PRO A 167 0.84 5.81 -4.33
N ILE A 168 0.72 4.77 -5.16
CA ILE A 168 -0.41 3.83 -5.17
C ILE A 168 0.03 2.47 -4.62
N ALA A 169 -0.78 1.88 -3.74
CA ALA A 169 -0.58 0.52 -3.26
C ALA A 169 -0.84 -0.49 -4.40
N ALA A 170 0.16 -1.29 -4.75
CA ALA A 170 0.07 -2.30 -5.79
C ALA A 170 0.47 -3.69 -5.27
N SER A 171 0.02 -4.72 -5.98
CA SER A 171 0.42 -6.11 -5.75
C SER A 171 1.27 -6.58 -6.92
N ILE A 172 2.41 -7.18 -6.64
CA ILE A 172 3.30 -7.76 -7.65
C ILE A 172 3.61 -9.22 -7.31
N ASN A 173 3.93 -10.02 -8.32
CA ASN A 173 4.48 -11.35 -8.10
C ASN A 173 5.94 -11.19 -7.64
N ALA A 174 6.20 -11.34 -6.35
CA ALA A 174 7.55 -11.21 -5.79
C ALA A 174 8.38 -12.51 -5.87
N SER A 175 8.05 -13.44 -6.76
CA SER A 175 8.88 -14.64 -6.99
C SER A 175 10.33 -14.25 -7.30
N PRO A 176 11.33 -15.08 -6.99
CA PRO A 176 12.75 -14.70 -7.14
C PRO A 176 13.16 -14.28 -8.54
N HIS A 177 12.56 -14.84 -9.59
CA HIS A 177 12.74 -14.36 -10.95
C HIS A 177 12.35 -12.87 -11.07
N THR A 178 11.19 -12.49 -10.56
CA THR A 178 10.76 -11.09 -10.53
C THR A 178 11.58 -10.22 -9.56
N SER A 179 11.93 -10.74 -8.38
CA SER A 179 12.67 -9.97 -7.36
C SER A 179 14.09 -9.61 -7.82
N SER A 180 14.79 -10.53 -8.50
CA SER A 180 16.10 -10.26 -9.10
C SER A 180 16.03 -9.27 -10.28
N TYR A 181 14.90 -9.25 -10.98
CA TYR A 181 14.64 -8.28 -12.03
C TYR A 181 14.46 -6.88 -11.42
N ILE A 182 13.58 -6.73 -10.44
CA ILE A 182 13.31 -5.46 -9.74
C ILE A 182 14.58 -4.85 -9.14
N SER A 183 15.48 -5.65 -8.55
CA SER A 183 16.74 -5.14 -7.98
C SER A 183 17.67 -4.57 -9.06
N LYS A 184 17.65 -5.12 -10.27
CA LYS A 184 18.44 -4.64 -11.42
C LYS A 184 17.95 -3.29 -11.93
N TYR A 185 16.63 -3.07 -12.02
CA TYR A 185 16.05 -1.78 -12.41
C TYR A 185 16.19 -0.69 -11.34
N ARG A 186 16.50 -1.06 -10.09
CA ARG A 186 16.87 -0.10 -9.04
C ARG A 186 18.26 0.53 -9.27
N THR A 187 19.10 -0.11 -10.10
CA THR A 187 20.48 0.33 -10.39
C THR A 187 20.63 1.09 -11.71
N THR A 188 19.64 0.99 -12.60
CA THR A 188 19.57 1.75 -13.84
C THR A 188 18.48 2.82 -13.70
N LYS A 189 18.85 4.08 -13.87
CA LYS A 189 17.99 5.27 -13.73
C LYS A 189 16.54 5.06 -14.20
N ASN A 190 15.63 5.65 -13.41
CA ASN A 190 14.25 6.02 -13.73
C ASN A 190 13.27 4.86 -14.00
N LEU A 191 12.07 5.04 -13.44
CA LEU A 191 10.83 4.28 -13.68
C LEU A 191 10.69 2.94 -12.91
N VAL A 192 9.86 2.96 -11.87
CA VAL A 192 9.21 1.74 -11.36
C VAL A 192 8.00 1.49 -12.26
N TYR A 193 8.22 0.83 -13.39
CA TYR A 193 7.19 0.14 -14.15
C TYR A 193 7.54 -1.34 -14.20
N THR A 194 6.61 -2.19 -13.77
CA THR A 194 6.59 -3.58 -14.23
C THR A 194 5.16 -4.03 -14.42
N HIS A 195 4.89 -4.45 -15.65
CA HIS A 195 3.85 -5.37 -16.10
C HIS A 195 3.25 -6.20 -14.96
N MET A 196 2.00 -5.93 -14.64
CA MET A 196 1.24 -6.65 -13.63
C MET A 196 0.45 -7.79 -14.29
N ASP A 197 1.07 -8.97 -14.41
CA ASP A 197 0.33 -10.21 -14.60
C ASP A 197 -0.39 -10.57 -13.29
N ILE A 198 -1.67 -10.20 -13.18
CA ILE A 198 -2.61 -10.62 -12.11
C ILE A 198 -3.26 -11.97 -12.43
#